data_AF-A0A975GC01-F1
#
_entry.id   AF-A0A975GC01-F1
#
_cell.length_a   1.000
_cell.length_b   1.000
_cell.length_c   1.000
_cell.angle_alpha   90.00
_cell.angle_beta   90.00
_cell.angle_gamma   90.00
#
_symmetry.space_group_name_H-M   'P 1'
#
loop_
_entity.id
_entity.type
_entity.pdbx_description
1 polymer ?
#
loop_
_entity_poly.entity_id
_entity_poly.type
_entity_poly.pdbx_seq_one_letter_code
_entity_poly.pdbx_strand_id
1 'polypeptide(L)'
;MWLNQLKIAIIEKNTDNLNRLLDNLPQLKDKKEIEEALFLLQAATDLVQGLKSETQASMIQMKKNITFLKATQEKPTSKFDIKS
;
A
#
# COMPACT_ATOMS: atom_id res chain seq x y z
N MET A 1 17.65 20.21 1.31
CA MET A 1 16.74 19.79 2.40
C MET A 1 15.70 18.76 1.94
N TRP A 2 15.03 18.97 0.80
CA TRP A 2 14.02 18.02 0.27
C TRP A 2 14.57 16.61 -0.01
N LEU A 3 15.75 16.48 -0.66
CA LEU A 3 16.36 15.15 -0.90
C LEU A 3 16.66 14.37 0.38
N ASN A 4 17.05 15.06 1.46
CA ASN A 4 17.27 14.42 2.75
C ASN A 4 15.94 13.95 3.36
N GLN A 5 14.87 14.74 3.23
CA GLN A 5 13.54 14.33 3.68
C GLN A 5 13.00 13.15 2.87
N LEU A 6 13.28 13.11 1.56
CA LEU A 6 12.94 11.97 0.71
C LEU A 6 13.67 10.70 1.15
N LYS A 7 14.98 10.78 1.43
CA LYS A 7 15.74 9.66 2.00
C LYS A 7 15.15 9.17 3.33
N ILE A 8 14.86 10.10 4.25
CA ILE A 8 14.28 9.76 5.56
C ILE A 8 12.93 9.06 5.36
N ALA A 9 12.06 9.61 4.51
CA ALA A 9 10.74 9.03 4.24
C ALA A 9 10.82 7.62 3.62
N ILE A 10 11.80 7.37 2.76
CA ILE A 10 12.06 6.02 2.19
C ILE A 10 12.54 5.06 3.28
N ILE A 11 13.49 5.47 4.12
CA ILE A 11 14.06 4.62 5.19
C ILE A 11 13.00 4.30 6.25
N GLU A 12 12.22 5.30 6.67
CA GLU A 12 11.12 5.14 7.63
C GLU A 12 9.90 4.43 7.04
N LYS A 13 9.90 4.15 5.72
CA LYS A 13 8.75 3.61 4.96
C LYS A 13 7.47 4.42 5.18
N ASN A 14 7.61 5.72 5.39
CA ASN A 14 6.50 6.60 5.73
C ASN A 14 5.83 7.11 4.45
N THR A 15 4.79 6.40 4.01
CA THR A 15 4.06 6.72 2.78
C THR A 15 3.36 8.08 2.83
N ASP A 16 2.94 8.56 4.01
CA ASP A 16 2.33 9.89 4.15
C ASP A 16 3.35 11.02 3.92
N ASN A 17 4.56 10.90 4.47
CA ASN A 17 5.62 11.85 4.21
C ASN A 17 6.10 11.80 2.76
N LEU A 18 6.17 10.60 2.15
CA LEU A 18 6.44 10.45 0.71
C LEU A 18 5.41 11.21 -0.13
N ASN A 19 4.11 11.06 0.15
CA ASN A 19 3.06 11.77 -0.58
C ASN A 19 3.18 13.30 -0.43
N ARG A 20 3.41 13.79 0.80
CA ARG A 20 3.61 15.24 1.04
C ARG A 20 4.81 15.82 0.28
N LEU A 21 5.88 15.03 0.14
CA LEU A 21 7.07 15.44 -0.61
C LEU A 21 6.82 15.46 -2.12
N LEU A 22 5.93 14.60 -2.63
CA LEU A 22 5.50 14.60 -4.03
C LEU A 22 4.55 15.75 -4.36
N ASP A 23 3.75 16.21 -3.40
CA ASP A 23 2.85 17.37 -3.58
C ASP A 23 3.61 18.68 -3.77
N ASN A 24 4.82 18.79 -3.21
CA ASN A 24 5.68 19.98 -3.30
C ASN A 24 7.05 19.61 -3.85
N LEU A 25 7.15 19.52 -5.18
CA LEU A 25 8.40 19.24 -5.87
C LEU A 25 9.29 20.50 -5.92
N PRO A 26 10.54 20.44 -5.42
CA PRO A 26 11.47 21.55 -5.55
C PRO A 26 12.00 21.65 -6.98
N GLN A 27 12.43 22.85 -7.39
CA GLN A 27 13.27 22.99 -8.57
C GLN A 27 14.70 22.52 -8.27
N LEU A 28 15.10 21.43 -8.92
CA LEU A 28 16.48 20.94 -8.89
C LEU A 28 17.25 21.65 -10.01
N LYS A 29 18.35 22.33 -9.68
CA LYS A 29 19.15 23.11 -10.64
C LYS A 29 20.49 22.45 -10.95
N ASP A 30 20.99 21.62 -10.05
CA ASP A 30 22.27 20.93 -10.20
C ASP A 30 22.06 19.53 -10.80
N LYS A 31 22.94 19.16 -11.75
CA LYS A 31 22.86 17.85 -12.42
C LYS A 31 22.99 16.68 -11.42
N LYS A 32 23.83 16.83 -10.41
CA LYS A 32 24.05 15.81 -9.38
C LYS A 32 22.82 15.65 -8.48
N GLU A 33 22.15 16.75 -8.14
CA GLU A 33 20.89 16.71 -7.38
C GLU A 33 19.77 16.01 -8.18
N ILE A 34 19.73 16.21 -9.50
CA ILE A 34 18.76 15.55 -10.39
C ILE A 34 19.02 14.04 -10.46
N GLU A 35 20.27 13.63 -10.65
CA GLU A 35 20.64 12.21 -10.66
C GLU A 35 20.31 11.54 -9.32
N GLU A 36 20.63 12.20 -8.20
CA GLU A 36 20.32 11.69 -6.87
C GLU A 36 18.80 11.59 -6.62
N ALA A 37 18.01 12.59 -7.05
CA ALA A 37 16.56 12.53 -6.99
C ALA A 37 15.99 11.36 -7.78
N LEU A 38 16.50 11.11 -9.00
CA LEU A 38 16.08 10.00 -9.85
C LEU A 38 16.30 8.65 -9.17
N PHE A 39 17.48 8.42 -8.60
CA PHE A 39 17.76 7.17 -7.89
C PHE A 39 16.87 7.00 -6.66
N LEU A 40 16.59 8.07 -5.92
CA LEU A 40 15.70 8.01 -4.76
C LEU A 40 14.25 7.76 -5.16
N LEU A 41 13.78 8.34 -6.27
CA LEU A 41 12.45 8.10 -6.81
C LEU A 41 12.28 6.66 -7.30
N GLN A 42 13.32 6.08 -7.91
CA GLN A 42 13.34 4.66 -8.26
C GLN A 42 13.18 3.79 -7.00
N ALA A 43 14.00 4.04 -5.97
CA ALA A 43 13.92 3.31 -4.71
C ALA A 43 12.56 3.48 -4.00
N ALA A 44 11.98 4.68 -4.02
CA ALA A 44 10.65 4.94 -3.50
C ALA A 44 9.56 4.17 -4.27
N THR A 45 9.71 4.06 -5.60
CA THR A 45 8.78 3.29 -6.45
C THR A 45 8.83 1.81 -6.11
N ASP A 46 10.03 1.24 -5.98
CA ASP A 46 10.21 -0.17 -5.62
C ASP A 46 9.62 -0.46 -4.22
N LEU A 47 9.79 0.46 -3.27
CA LEU A 47 9.20 0.36 -1.93
C LEU A 47 7.67 0.33 -1.99
N VAL A 48 7.04 1.28 -2.69
CA VAL A 48 5.57 1.38 -2.80
C VAL A 48 5.01 0.15 -3.53
N GLN A 49 5.70 -0.35 -4.55
CA GLN A 49 5.30 -1.55 -5.27
C GLN A 49 5.37 -2.80 -4.37
N GLY A 50 6.36 -2.89 -3.50
CA GLY A 50 6.46 -3.92 -2.47
C GLY A 50 5.29 -3.89 -1.50
N LEU A 51 5.01 -2.71 -0.90
CA LEU A 51 3.89 -2.50 0.01
C LEU A 51 2.54 -2.85 -0.63
N LYS A 52 2.35 -2.47 -1.90
CA LYS A 52 1.14 -2.81 -2.67
C LYS A 52 0.99 -4.32 -2.82
N SER A 53 2.06 -5.02 -3.13
CA SER A 53 2.05 -6.48 -3.33
C SER A 53 1.76 -7.23 -2.02
N GLU A 54 2.36 -6.80 -0.91
CA GLU A 54 2.06 -7.34 0.43
C GLU A 54 0.60 -7.11 0.82
N THR A 55 0.09 -5.89 0.64
CA THR A 55 -1.30 -5.54 0.92
C THR A 55 -2.27 -6.38 0.08
N GLN A 56 -1.95 -6.59 -1.21
CA GLN A 56 -2.74 -7.45 -2.09
C GLN A 56 -2.76 -8.90 -1.58
N ALA A 57 -1.62 -9.45 -1.18
CA ALA A 57 -1.53 -10.79 -0.62
C ALA A 57 -2.39 -10.94 0.64
N SER A 58 -2.30 -9.97 1.57
CA SER A 58 -3.13 -9.95 2.77
C SER A 58 -4.62 -9.87 2.44
N MET A 59 -5.04 -9.02 1.50
CA MET A 59 -6.44 -8.94 1.08
C MET A 59 -6.97 -10.25 0.49
N ILE A 60 -6.15 -10.94 -0.32
CA ILE A 60 -6.51 -12.26 -0.85
C ILE A 60 -6.73 -13.26 0.29
N GLN A 61 -5.86 -13.27 1.29
CA GLN A 61 -5.99 -14.14 2.45
C GLN A 61 -7.26 -13.83 3.26
N MET A 62 -7.54 -12.55 3.54
CA MET A 62 -8.77 -12.15 4.22
C MET A 62 -10.01 -12.59 3.43
N LYS A 63 -10.01 -12.43 2.10
CA LYS A 63 -11.11 -12.87 1.24
C LYS A 63 -11.33 -14.38 1.34
N LYS A 64 -10.26 -15.20 1.34
CA LYS A 64 -10.35 -16.65 1.54
C LYS A 64 -10.98 -16.98 2.91
N ASN A 65 -10.54 -16.30 3.97
CA ASN A 65 -11.07 -16.51 5.31
C ASN A 65 -12.56 -16.16 5.40
N ILE A 66 -12.98 -15.03 4.80
CA ILE A 66 -14.40 -14.65 4.73
C ILE A 66 -15.22 -15.69 3.98
N THR A 67 -14.72 -16.16 2.83
CA THR A 67 -15.39 -17.21 2.05
C THR A 67 -15.53 -18.50 2.84
N PHE A 68 -14.49 -18.91 3.56
CA PHE A 68 -14.52 -20.08 4.43
C PHE A 68 -15.59 -19.93 5.53
N LEU A 69 -15.57 -18.82 6.27
CA LEU A 69 -16.54 -18.56 7.34
C LEU A 69 -17.99 -18.57 6.83
N LYS A 70 -18.24 -18.00 5.65
CA LYS A 70 -19.55 -18.03 5.01
C LYS A 70 -19.97 -19.42 4.56
N ALA A 71 -19.03 -20.25 4.10
CA ALA A 71 -19.29 -21.62 3.69
C ALA A 71 -19.57 -22.55 4.88
N THR A 72 -18.96 -22.27 6.03
CA THR A 72 -19.19 -23.00 7.29
C THR A 72 -20.36 -22.48 8.10
N GLN A 73 -20.95 -21.33 7.72
CA GLN A 73 -22.14 -20.80 8.37
C GLN A 73 -23.33 -21.70 8.03
N GLU A 74 -23.95 -22.29 9.06
CA GLU A 74 -25.21 -23.01 8.87
C GLU A 74 -26.22 -22.07 8.23
N LYS A 75 -26.83 -22.50 7.12
CA LYS A 75 -27.93 -21.75 6.51
C LYS A 75 -28.99 -21.57 7.59
N PRO A 76 -29.50 -20.35 7.82
CA PRO A 76 -30.61 -20.16 8.73
C PRO A 76 -31.77 -21.00 8.19
N THR A 77 -32.07 -22.11 8.88
CA THR A 77 -33.28 -22.88 8.64
C THR A 77 -34.42 -21.96 9.05
N SER A 78 -35.14 -21.46 8.04
CA SER A 78 -36.39 -20.75 8.28
C SER A 78 -37.32 -21.74 9.00
N LYS A 79 -37.45 -21.59 10.32
CA LYS A 79 -38.40 -22.36 11.14
C LYS A 79 -39.87 -22.11 10.75
N PHE A 80 -40.11 -21.25 9.76
CA PHE A 80 -41.44 -20.92 9.22
C PHE A 80 -41.77 -21.65 7.92
N ASP A 81 -40.89 -22.47 7.36
CA ASP A 81 -41.22 -23.30 6.19
C ASP A 81 -41.93 -24.59 6.64
N ILE A 82 -43.18 -24.42 7.09
CA ILE A 82 -44.12 -25.51 7.37
C ILE A 82 -45.06 -25.60 6.17
N LYS A 83 -44.57 -26.11 5.05
CA LYS A 83 -45.41 -26.76 4.04
C LYS A 83 -45.04 -28.23 4.00
N SER A 84 -45.84 -28.99 4.75
CA SER A 84 -46.08 -30.42 4.55
C SER A 84 -46.53 -30.72 3.13
#